data_AF-A0A9E3GPU0-F1
#
_entry.id   AF-A0A9E3GPU0-F1
#
_cell.length_a   1.000
_cell.length_b   1.000
_cell.length_c   1.000
_cell.angle_alpha   90.00
_cell.angle_beta   90.00
_cell.angle_gamma   90.00
#
_symmetry.space_group_name_H-M   'P 1'
#
loop_
_entity.id
_entity.type
_entity.pdbx_description
1 polymer ?
#
loop_
_entity_poly.entity_id
_entity_poly.type
_entity_poly.pdbx_seq_one_letter_code
_entity_poly.pdbx_strand_id
1 'polypeptide(L)'
;DPGQLRPSAAPSTDLVLAREMVVGPELARHLYQSVGHEWAWVDRLPWDDEQWRCRLAAPEVQILVANLGGDHAGYFELESTRDGDVEIAHLGLLERFMGRGHGGHLLTMAVRQAWATPGASRVWVHTCSLDAPHAMANYLARGFTIFRTRDQDSGPPGPTSLV
;
A
#
# COMPACT_ATOMS: atom_id res chain seq x y z
N ASP A 1 16.61 -5.69 2.07
CA ASP A 1 17.04 -6.89 1.32
C ASP A 1 15.80 -7.66 0.91
N PRO A 2 15.55 -7.94 -0.39
CA PRO A 2 14.42 -8.73 -0.83
C PRO A 2 14.33 -10.12 -0.18
N GLY A 3 15.46 -10.70 0.26
CA GLY A 3 15.51 -11.98 0.98
C GLY A 3 14.91 -11.96 2.39
N GLN A 4 14.66 -10.77 2.96
CA GLN A 4 14.02 -10.62 4.28
C GLN A 4 12.50 -10.71 4.22
N LEU A 5 11.90 -10.62 3.03
CA LEU A 5 10.46 -10.77 2.86
C LEU A 5 10.04 -12.17 3.32
N ARG A 6 9.19 -12.20 4.35
CA ARG A 6 8.46 -13.41 4.74
C ARG A 6 7.13 -13.33 4.01
N PRO A 7 6.84 -14.11 2.96
CA PRO A 7 5.56 -14.02 2.27
C PRO A 7 4.42 -14.59 3.13
N SER A 8 3.22 -14.00 3.01
CA SER A 8 2.01 -14.66 3.50
C SER A 8 1.70 -15.87 2.64
N ALA A 9 1.12 -16.92 3.25
CA ALA A 9 0.51 -18.00 2.47
C ALA A 9 -0.54 -17.40 1.53
N ALA A 10 -0.57 -17.88 0.29
CA ALA A 10 -1.68 -17.58 -0.60
C ALA A 10 -2.96 -18.17 0.01
N PRO A 11 -4.06 -17.41 0.10
CA PRO A 11 -5.31 -17.95 0.60
C PRO A 11 -5.80 -19.10 -0.29
N SER A 12 -6.54 -20.03 0.30
CA SER A 12 -6.96 -21.31 -0.29
C SER A 12 -7.95 -21.21 -1.47
N THR A 13 -8.24 -20.01 -1.95
CA THR A 13 -9.13 -19.75 -3.09
C THR A 13 -8.40 -18.76 -3.99
N ASP A 14 -8.46 -18.98 -5.30
CA ASP A 14 -7.75 -18.30 -6.38
C ASP A 14 -7.77 -16.76 -6.29
N LEU A 15 -6.97 -16.21 -5.37
CA LEU A 15 -6.43 -14.86 -5.46
C LEU A 15 -5.36 -14.90 -6.56
N VAL A 16 -5.80 -15.08 -7.80
CA VAL A 16 -5.07 -14.51 -8.92
C VAL A 16 -5.33 -13.01 -8.81
N LEU A 17 -4.58 -12.35 -7.92
CA LEU A 17 -4.44 -10.91 -7.93
C LEU A 17 -3.78 -10.56 -9.27
N ALA A 18 -4.58 -10.49 -10.31
CA ALA A 18 -4.22 -9.85 -11.55
C ALA A 18 -4.00 -8.38 -11.18
N ARG A 19 -2.73 -7.97 -11.24
CA ARG A 19 -2.35 -6.59 -10.99
C ARG A 19 -2.46 -5.84 -12.30
N GLU A 20 -3.27 -4.81 -12.29
CA GLU A 20 -3.43 -3.91 -13.43
C GLU A 20 -3.00 -2.52 -13.00
N MET A 21 -2.23 -1.86 -13.85
CA MET A 21 -1.95 -0.45 -13.68
C MET A 21 -3.27 0.31 -13.77
N VAL A 22 -3.53 1.19 -12.81
CA VAL A 22 -4.71 2.08 -12.89
C VAL A 22 -4.47 3.07 -14.03
N VAL A 23 -5.38 3.15 -15.00
CA VAL A 23 -5.20 3.95 -16.22
C VAL A 23 -6.03 5.25 -16.21
N GLY A 24 -6.86 5.49 -15.18
CA GLY A 24 -7.80 6.62 -15.17
C GLY A 24 -7.96 7.31 -13.81
N PRO A 25 -8.14 8.64 -13.79
CA PRO A 25 -8.30 9.42 -12.57
C PRO A 25 -9.54 9.03 -11.76
N GLU A 26 -10.62 8.62 -12.42
CA GLU A 26 -11.85 8.17 -11.77
C GLU A 26 -11.61 6.92 -10.91
N LEU A 27 -10.97 5.89 -11.47
CA LEU A 27 -10.66 4.66 -10.73
C LEU A 27 -9.66 4.92 -9.60
N ALA A 28 -8.63 5.74 -9.84
CA ALA A 28 -7.65 6.09 -8.81
C ALA A 28 -8.31 6.81 -7.63
N ARG A 29 -9.16 7.80 -7.91
CA ARG A 29 -9.95 8.51 -6.91
C ARG A 29 -10.88 7.56 -6.16
N HIS A 30 -11.62 6.72 -6.88
CA HIS A 30 -12.56 5.77 -6.28
C HIS A 30 -11.86 4.79 -5.33
N LEU A 31 -10.71 4.23 -5.73
CA LEU A 31 -9.93 3.31 -4.91
C LEU A 31 -9.42 4.00 -3.64
N TYR A 32 -8.84 5.19 -3.77
CA TYR A 32 -8.37 5.98 -2.63
C TYR A 32 -9.50 6.26 -1.64
N GLN A 33 -10.64 6.76 -2.13
CA GLN A 33 -11.79 7.08 -1.30
C GLN A 33 -12.39 5.84 -0.63
N SER A 34 -12.55 4.75 -1.37
CA SER A 34 -13.29 3.58 -0.87
C SER A 34 -12.46 2.71 0.07
N VAL A 35 -11.16 2.56 -0.19
CA VAL A 35 -10.25 1.84 0.71
C VAL A 35 -9.88 2.69 1.91
N GLY A 36 -9.70 4.00 1.70
CA GLY A 36 -9.35 4.96 2.74
C GLY A 36 -10.50 5.40 3.63
N HIS A 37 -11.77 5.12 3.28
CA HIS A 37 -12.97 5.64 3.96
C HIS A 37 -12.98 5.41 5.48
N GLU A 38 -12.63 4.21 5.92
CA GLU A 38 -12.60 3.84 7.35
C GLU A 38 -11.35 4.35 8.08
N TRP A 39 -10.40 4.93 7.35
CA TRP A 39 -9.09 5.34 7.83
C TRP A 39 -8.91 6.86 7.64
N ALA A 40 -7.84 7.42 8.19
CA ALA A 40 -7.60 8.86 8.13
C ALA A 40 -7.05 9.36 6.76
N TRP A 41 -7.49 8.76 5.65
CA TRP A 41 -7.06 9.12 4.30
C TRP A 41 -7.86 10.31 3.78
N VAL A 42 -7.34 11.50 4.05
CA VAL A 42 -8.03 12.78 3.74
C VAL A 42 -7.24 13.68 2.78
N ASP A 43 -5.94 13.44 2.62
CA ASP A 43 -5.00 14.32 1.91
C ASP A 43 -5.31 14.47 0.42
N ARG A 44 -5.92 13.45 -0.21
CA ARG A 44 -6.26 13.48 -1.64
C ARG A 44 -7.76 13.59 -1.93
N LEU A 45 -8.61 13.71 -0.90
CA LEU A 45 -10.04 13.97 -1.11
C LEU A 45 -10.30 15.26 -1.91
N PRO A 46 -9.52 16.36 -1.75
CA PRO A 46 -9.70 17.57 -2.55
C PRO A 46 -9.17 17.48 -3.98
N TRP A 47 -8.50 16.39 -4.37
CA TRP A 47 -7.83 16.32 -5.66
C TRP A 47 -8.79 16.31 -6.85
N ASP A 48 -8.56 17.21 -7.80
CA ASP A 48 -9.24 17.21 -9.09
C ASP A 48 -8.69 16.14 -10.04
N ASP A 49 -9.32 16.00 -11.22
CA ASP A 49 -8.91 15.00 -12.20
C ASP A 49 -7.49 15.23 -12.73
N GLU A 50 -7.05 16.48 -12.80
CA GLU A 50 -5.73 16.82 -13.33
C GLU A 50 -4.63 16.40 -12.38
N GLN A 51 -4.82 16.61 -11.07
CA GLN A 51 -3.91 16.12 -10.04
C GLN A 51 -3.77 14.59 -10.08
N TRP A 52 -4.89 13.87 -10.26
CA TRP A 52 -4.86 12.42 -10.45
C TRP A 52 -4.16 12.00 -11.74
N ARG A 53 -4.40 12.70 -12.86
CA ARG A 53 -3.69 12.44 -14.13
C ARG A 53 -2.19 12.66 -13.99
N CYS A 54 -1.77 13.78 -13.38
CA CYS A 54 -0.37 14.05 -13.10
C CYS A 54 0.26 12.95 -12.25
N ARG A 55 -0.44 12.50 -11.20
CA ARG A 55 0.05 11.41 -10.34
C ARG A 55 0.19 10.09 -11.09
N LEU A 56 -0.78 9.73 -11.93
CA LEU A 56 -0.75 8.51 -12.74
C LEU A 56 0.32 8.55 -13.84
N ALA A 57 0.67 9.74 -14.33
CA ALA A 57 1.68 9.94 -15.37
C ALA A 57 3.12 10.01 -14.81
N ALA A 58 3.29 10.14 -13.50
CA ALA A 58 4.60 10.24 -12.87
C ALA A 58 5.35 8.90 -12.96
N PRO A 59 6.55 8.85 -13.57
CA PRO A 59 7.27 7.60 -13.82
C PRO A 59 7.75 6.90 -12.53
N GLU A 60 7.89 7.66 -11.44
CA GLU A 60 8.21 7.14 -10.11
C GLU A 60 7.02 6.51 -9.38
N VAL A 61 5.81 6.65 -9.91
CA VAL A 61 4.57 6.24 -9.26
C VAL A 61 4.01 5.00 -9.94
N GLN A 62 3.61 4.03 -9.12
CA GLN A 62 2.86 2.88 -9.60
C GLN A 62 1.63 2.69 -8.73
N ILE A 63 0.44 2.84 -9.30
CA ILE A 63 -0.83 2.52 -8.65
C ILE A 63 -1.36 1.23 -9.25
N LEU A 64 -1.47 0.19 -8.44
CA LEU A 64 -1.88 -1.14 -8.88
C LEU A 64 -3.13 -1.59 -8.13
N VAL A 65 -4.13 -2.05 -8.89
CA VAL A 65 -5.33 -2.68 -8.33
C VAL A 65 -5.10 -4.17 -8.13
N ALA A 66 -5.70 -4.70 -7.07
CA ALA A 66 -5.68 -6.11 -6.72
C ALA A 66 -7.08 -6.69 -6.96
N ASN A 67 -7.21 -7.71 -7.81
CA ASN A 67 -8.50 -8.30 -8.19
C ASN A 67 -8.74 -9.68 -7.55
N LEU A 68 -9.97 -9.95 -7.09
CA LEU A 68 -10.40 -11.26 -6.60
C LEU A 68 -11.72 -11.67 -7.25
N GLY A 69 -11.72 -12.79 -7.99
CA GLY A 69 -12.93 -13.31 -8.63
C GLY A 69 -13.55 -12.36 -9.66
N GLY A 70 -12.76 -11.48 -10.27
CA GLY A 70 -13.22 -10.46 -11.22
C GLY A 70 -13.56 -9.11 -10.59
N ASP A 71 -13.59 -9.01 -9.25
CA ASP A 71 -13.86 -7.77 -8.54
C ASP A 71 -12.57 -7.09 -8.05
N HIS A 72 -12.56 -5.76 -8.02
CA HIS A 72 -11.53 -5.00 -7.31
C HIS A 72 -11.60 -5.32 -5.81
N ALA A 73 -10.54 -5.91 -5.27
CA ALA A 73 -10.42 -6.29 -3.86
C ALA A 73 -9.73 -5.22 -3.02
N GLY A 74 -8.80 -4.48 -3.61
CA GLY A 74 -8.03 -3.43 -2.96
C GLY A 74 -7.01 -2.85 -3.93
N TYR A 75 -6.11 -2.04 -3.43
CA TYR A 75 -5.02 -1.49 -4.23
C TYR A 75 -3.81 -1.18 -3.36
N PHE A 76 -2.69 -0.91 -4.03
CA PHE A 76 -1.53 -0.31 -3.41
C PHE A 76 -0.86 0.68 -4.36
N GLU A 77 -0.17 1.65 -3.77
CA GLU A 77 0.59 2.68 -4.46
C GLU A 77 2.04 2.61 -4.00
N LEU A 78 2.93 2.62 -4.98
CA LEU A 78 4.37 2.67 -4.78
C LEU A 78 4.93 3.98 -5.32
N GLU A 79 5.89 4.54 -4.60
CA GLU A 79 6.62 5.73 -5.01
C GLU A 79 8.12 5.51 -4.86
N SER A 80 8.86 5.61 -5.96
CA SER A 80 10.31 5.39 -5.99
C SER A 80 11.10 6.68 -5.99
N THR A 81 12.24 6.71 -5.32
CA THR A 81 13.20 7.81 -5.40
C THR A 81 14.36 7.46 -6.31
N ARG A 82 15.11 8.48 -6.75
CA ARG A 82 16.33 8.28 -7.55
C ARG A 82 17.43 7.53 -6.79
N ASP A 83 17.39 7.53 -5.46
CA ASP A 83 18.37 6.87 -4.59
C ASP A 83 18.05 5.38 -4.35
N GLY A 84 16.97 4.88 -4.97
CA GLY A 84 16.55 3.48 -4.88
C GLY A 84 15.62 3.17 -3.72
N ASP A 85 15.12 4.19 -3.01
CA ASP A 85 14.06 3.96 -2.03
C ASP A 85 12.73 3.76 -2.74
N VAL A 86 11.92 2.82 -2.26
CA VAL A 86 10.55 2.61 -2.73
C VAL A 86 9.62 2.62 -1.53
N GLU A 87 8.75 3.62 -1.47
CA GLU A 87 7.73 3.75 -0.45
C GLU A 87 6.46 2.99 -0.86
N ILE A 88 5.84 2.27 0.07
CA ILE A 88 4.45 1.83 -0.05
C ILE A 88 3.57 2.97 0.52
N ALA A 89 3.20 3.91 -0.34
CA ALA A 89 2.51 5.14 0.07
C ALA A 89 1.06 4.88 0.51
N HIS A 90 0.36 4.00 -0.20
CA HIS A 90 -1.00 3.58 0.14
C HIS A 90 -1.13 2.07 -0.03
N LEU A 91 -1.83 1.41 0.87
CA LEU A 91 -2.14 -0.02 0.76
C LEU A 91 -3.40 -0.32 1.55
N GLY A 92 -4.36 -0.99 0.91
CA GLY A 92 -5.53 -1.46 1.63
C GLY A 92 -6.49 -2.27 0.78
N LEU A 93 -7.47 -2.83 1.47
CA LEU A 93 -8.55 -3.63 0.89
C LEU A 93 -9.86 -2.89 1.07
N LEU A 94 -10.80 -3.12 0.15
CA LEU A 94 -12.19 -2.76 0.38
C LEU A 94 -12.75 -3.61 1.52
N GLU A 95 -13.66 -3.03 2.30
CA GLU A 95 -14.18 -3.62 3.54
C GLU A 95 -14.64 -5.08 3.39
N ARG A 96 -15.37 -5.38 2.31
CA ARG A 96 -15.89 -6.73 2.02
C ARG A 96 -14.81 -7.82 1.86
N PHE A 97 -13.55 -7.44 1.68
CA PHE A 97 -12.40 -8.35 1.54
C PHE A 97 -11.49 -8.39 2.79
N MET A 98 -11.81 -7.63 3.83
CA MET A 98 -11.05 -7.64 5.09
C MET A 98 -11.36 -8.89 5.94
N GLY A 99 -10.49 -9.19 6.91
CA GLY A 99 -10.70 -10.27 7.88
C GLY A 99 -10.48 -11.70 7.39
N ARG A 100 -10.10 -11.91 6.11
CA ARG A 100 -9.94 -13.24 5.48
C ARG A 100 -8.50 -13.60 5.10
N GLY A 101 -7.52 -12.93 5.71
CA GLY A 101 -6.10 -13.12 5.42
C GLY A 101 -5.59 -12.46 4.13
N HIS A 102 -6.45 -11.76 3.38
CA HIS A 102 -6.07 -11.11 2.12
C HIS A 102 -5.05 -9.98 2.30
N GLY A 103 -5.04 -9.29 3.45
CA GLY A 103 -4.13 -8.17 3.70
C GLY A 103 -2.65 -8.57 3.72
N GLY A 104 -2.33 -9.75 4.23
CA GLY A 104 -0.96 -10.29 4.21
C GLY A 104 -0.50 -10.63 2.79
N HIS A 105 -1.42 -11.12 1.96
CA HIS A 105 -1.14 -11.42 0.56
C HIS A 105 -0.97 -10.15 -0.27
N LEU A 106 -1.83 -9.14 -0.08
CA LEU A 106 -1.72 -7.83 -0.72
C LEU A 106 -0.37 -7.17 -0.39
N LEU A 107 0.03 -7.16 0.88
CA LEU A 107 1.33 -6.62 1.29
C LEU A 107 2.50 -7.40 0.69
N THR A 108 2.41 -8.73 0.64
CA THR A 108 3.45 -9.55 -0.02
C THR A 108 3.61 -9.16 -1.49
N MET A 109 2.52 -8.84 -2.18
CA MET A 109 2.56 -8.37 -3.56
C MET A 109 3.14 -6.97 -3.70
N ALA A 110 2.73 -6.04 -2.86
CA ALA A 110 3.28 -4.68 -2.85
C ALA A 110 4.79 -4.70 -2.65
N VAL A 111 5.29 -5.49 -1.69
CA VAL A 111 6.74 -5.63 -1.42
C VAL A 111 7.48 -6.25 -2.61
N ARG A 112 6.93 -7.30 -3.22
CA ARG A 112 7.52 -7.91 -4.42
C ARG A 112 7.58 -6.92 -5.59
N GLN A 113 6.52 -6.13 -5.78
CA GLN A 113 6.50 -5.11 -6.83
C GLN A 113 7.49 -3.99 -6.54
N ALA A 114 7.61 -3.56 -5.28
CA ALA A 114 8.56 -2.54 -4.87
C ALA A 114 10.01 -2.97 -5.12
N TRP A 115 10.38 -4.20 -4.76
CA TRP A 115 11.71 -4.75 -5.06
C TRP A 115 11.96 -5.01 -6.55
N ALA A 116 10.90 -5.13 -7.35
CA ALA A 116 11.03 -5.27 -8.81
C ALA A 116 11.28 -3.93 -9.51
N THR A 117 11.14 -2.79 -8.81
CA THR A 117 11.49 -1.47 -9.35
C THR A 117 13.00 -1.41 -9.65
N PRO A 118 13.40 -1.00 -10.86
CA PRO A 118 14.82 -0.89 -11.21
C PRO A 118 15.59 0.03 -10.25
N GLY A 119 16.70 -0.46 -9.73
CA GLY A 119 17.54 0.30 -8.78
C GLY A 119 17.04 0.30 -7.34
N ALA A 120 15.96 -0.43 -7.02
CA ALA A 120 15.47 -0.54 -5.65
C ALA A 120 16.54 -1.09 -4.70
N SER A 121 16.90 -0.28 -3.71
CA SER A 121 17.86 -0.58 -2.64
C SER A 121 17.17 -0.71 -1.28
N ARG A 122 16.00 -0.08 -1.11
CA ARG A 122 15.21 -0.07 0.12
C ARG A 122 13.71 -0.02 -0.18
N VAL A 123 12.92 -0.82 0.55
CA VAL A 123 11.45 -0.75 0.54
C VAL A 123 10.98 -0.35 1.91
N TRP A 124 10.09 0.62 2.02
CA TRP A 124 9.69 1.16 3.32
C TRP A 124 8.24 1.65 3.31
N VAL A 125 7.68 1.90 4.50
CA VAL A 125 6.29 2.33 4.69
C VAL A 125 6.14 3.18 5.94
N HIS A 126 5.21 4.13 5.92
CA HIS A 126 4.72 4.81 7.10
C HIS A 126 3.46 4.12 7.62
N THR A 127 3.40 3.86 8.93
CA THR A 127 2.18 3.42 9.61
C THR A 127 1.96 4.18 10.91
N CYS A 128 0.73 4.45 11.29
CA CYS A 128 0.38 5.13 12.53
C CYS A 128 -0.84 4.51 13.20
N SER A 129 -1.18 5.02 14.38
CA SER A 129 -2.33 4.58 15.15
C SER A 129 -3.70 4.90 14.50
N LEU A 130 -3.72 5.67 13.42
CA LEU A 130 -4.93 5.95 12.62
C LEU A 130 -5.14 4.93 11.47
N ASP A 131 -4.19 4.02 11.26
CA ASP A 131 -4.35 2.93 10.30
C ASP A 131 -5.17 1.78 10.89
N ALA A 132 -5.45 0.78 10.04
CA ALA A 132 -6.07 -0.45 10.49
C ALA A 132 -5.35 -1.06 11.70
N PRO A 133 -6.07 -1.54 12.74
CA PRO A 133 -5.45 -2.08 13.98
C PRO A 133 -4.43 -3.20 13.75
N HIS A 134 -4.51 -3.90 12.62
CA HIS A 134 -3.63 -5.00 12.26
C HIS A 134 -2.48 -4.60 11.31
N ALA A 135 -2.36 -3.33 10.91
CA ALA A 135 -1.37 -2.86 9.94
C ALA A 135 0.06 -3.14 10.41
N MET A 136 0.43 -2.64 11.59
CA MET A 136 1.75 -2.87 12.20
C MET A 136 2.08 -4.36 12.32
N ALA A 137 1.14 -5.16 12.85
CA ALA A 137 1.33 -6.60 13.00
C ALA A 137 1.55 -7.29 11.64
N ASN A 138 0.83 -6.86 10.60
CA ASN A 138 1.00 -7.38 9.25
C ASN A 138 2.40 -7.06 8.70
N TYR A 139 2.87 -5.81 8.81
CA TYR A 139 4.21 -5.42 8.36
C TYR A 139 5.31 -6.23 9.04
N LEU A 140 5.30 -6.29 10.37
CA LEU A 140 6.29 -7.04 11.15
C LEU A 140 6.28 -8.53 10.77
N ALA A 141 5.10 -9.12 10.58
CA ALA A 141 4.97 -10.51 10.17
C ALA A 141 5.58 -10.78 8.79
N ARG A 142 5.58 -9.78 7.88
CA ARG A 142 6.18 -9.87 6.54
C ARG A 142 7.66 -9.51 6.47
N GLY A 143 8.28 -9.22 7.61
CA GLY A 143 9.73 -9.02 7.72
C GLY A 143 10.18 -7.57 7.81
N PHE A 144 9.26 -6.61 7.87
CA PHE A 144 9.60 -5.21 8.14
C PHE A 144 10.11 -5.03 9.57
N THR A 145 10.95 -4.01 9.74
CA THR A 145 11.55 -3.59 11.01
C THR A 145 11.37 -2.10 11.22
N ILE A 146 11.24 -1.66 12.46
CA ILE A 146 11.12 -0.22 12.78
C ILE A 146 12.47 0.45 12.52
N PHE A 147 12.50 1.48 11.69
CA PHE A 147 13.71 2.29 11.47
C PHE A 147 13.59 3.72 12.02
N ARG A 148 12.37 4.23 12.19
CA ARG A 148 12.13 5.56 12.75
C ARG A 148 10.78 5.62 13.43
N THR A 149 10.74 6.18 14.63
CA THR A 149 9.49 6.54 15.32
C THR A 149 9.48 8.06 15.50
N ARG A 150 8.32 8.69 15.29
CA ARG A 150 8.09 10.10 15.62
C ARG A 150 7.02 10.18 16.70
N ASP A 151 7.40 10.75 17.84
CA ASP A 151 6.43 11.09 18.88
C ASP A 151 5.68 12.37 18.49
N GLN A 152 4.41 12.45 18.86
CA GLN A 152 3.64 13.69 18.78
C GLN A 152 3.27 14.13 20.19
N ASP A 153 3.49 15.40 20.49
CA ASP A 153 3.34 15.97 21.84
C ASP A 153 1.89 15.98 22.35
N SER A 154 0.90 15.72 21.47
CA SER A 154 -0.51 15.52 21.86
C SER A 154 -1.28 14.70 20.82
N GLY A 155 -2.02 13.68 21.27
CA GLY A 155 -2.81 12.78 20.42
C GLY A 155 -2.26 11.34 20.35
N PRO A 156 -2.84 10.48 19.48
CA PRO A 156 -2.33 9.13 19.24
C PRO A 156 -0.86 9.16 18.78
N PRO A 157 -0.06 8.09 19.02
CA PRO A 157 1.33 8.07 18.61
C PRO A 157 1.46 8.35 17.10
N GLY A 158 2.45 9.19 16.76
CA GLY A 158 2.72 9.62 15.41
C GLY A 158 3.18 8.50 14.48
N PRO A 159 3.37 8.80 13.19
CA PRO A 159 3.75 7.79 12.22
C PRO A 159 5.10 7.16 12.56
N THR A 160 5.09 5.83 12.58
CA THR A 160 6.24 4.93 12.66
C THR A 160 6.60 4.48 11.26
N SER A 161 7.86 4.64 10.89
CA SER A 161 8.38 4.19 9.61
C SER A 161 9.03 2.82 9.75
N LEU A 162 8.70 1.94 8.83
CA LEU A 162 9.17 0.55 8.77
C LEU A 162 9.95 0.31 7.47
N VAL A 163 10.99 -0.53 7.52
CA VAL A 163 11.86 -0.93 6.40
C VAL A 163 12.02 -2.44 6.34
#